data_AF-A0A7X8HEC8-F1
#
_entry.id   AF-A0A7X8HEC8-F1
#
_cell.length_a   1.000
_cell.length_b   1.000
_cell.length_c   1.000
_cell.angle_alpha   90.00
_cell.angle_beta   90.00
_cell.angle_gamma   90.00
#
_symmetry.space_group_name_H-M   'P 1'
#
loop_
_entity.id
_entity.type
_entity.pdbx_description
1 polymer ?
#
loop_
_entity_poly.entity_id
_entity_poly.type
_entity_poly.pdbx_seq_one_letter_code
_entity_poly.pdbx_strand_id
1 'polypeptide(L)'
;MAVDITVRTCQMIGSKVLLIFELKNSQGYWGQSLTLNLQGRVLRVSAAYKLLANLDLPNFSYDTQYLARPEILEFVNGNIGLGYWMDRTQAFIAGDSFEVTVKTGNPVLYEDFIQSKIEQPSSAARENHRKETDMNQEQYVKGQTFDVFPEESDKRYLFDYYLFDVETDEVMETGALIVPGATLDEATRNAIQKMQKKVGSKVSSTVKVHLNYVKIFTKPKPEEDTFQKMADAIARGVKEGLQK
;
A
#
# COMPACT_ATOMS: atom_id res chain seq x y z
N MET A 1 -5.75 24.48 15.72
CA MET A 1 -6.65 24.55 14.55
C MET A 1 -7.85 23.67 14.82
N ALA A 2 -9.03 24.00 14.29
CA ALA A 2 -10.20 23.13 14.42
C ALA A 2 -10.00 21.84 13.61
N VAL A 3 -10.53 20.73 14.13
CA VAL A 3 -10.63 19.48 13.36
C VAL A 3 -11.75 19.66 12.34
N ASP A 4 -11.58 19.13 11.14
CA ASP A 4 -12.57 19.16 10.06
C ASP A 4 -12.67 17.77 9.42
N ILE A 5 -13.84 17.41 8.90
CA ILE A 5 -14.06 16.13 8.20
C ILE A 5 -14.20 16.41 6.72
N THR A 6 -13.33 15.80 5.91
CA THR A 6 -13.44 15.86 4.45
C THR A 6 -13.62 14.50 3.82
N VAL A 7 -14.50 14.43 2.82
CA VAL A 7 -14.63 13.23 1.99
C VAL A 7 -13.43 13.13 1.06
N ARG A 8 -12.59 12.13 1.26
CA ARG A 8 -11.36 11.91 0.50
C ARG A 8 -11.61 10.99 -0.68
N THR A 9 -12.36 9.90 -0.46
CA THR A 9 -12.68 8.91 -1.50
C THR A 9 -14.14 8.48 -1.39
N CYS A 10 -14.82 8.39 -2.53
CA CYS A 10 -16.14 7.80 -2.66
C CYS A 10 -16.23 7.07 -4.01
N GLN A 11 -16.02 5.75 -4.01
CA GLN A 11 -15.92 4.96 -5.23
C GLN A 11 -16.78 3.69 -5.17
N MET A 12 -17.42 3.37 -6.28
CA MET A 12 -18.13 2.10 -6.50
C MET A 12 -17.18 1.07 -7.12
N ILE A 13 -17.15 -0.14 -6.56
CA ILE A 13 -16.36 -1.27 -7.08
C ILE A 13 -17.25 -2.51 -7.08
N GLY A 14 -17.80 -2.86 -8.25
CA GLY A 14 -18.81 -3.91 -8.36
C GLY A 14 -20.06 -3.57 -7.53
N SER A 15 -20.46 -4.47 -6.63
CA SER A 15 -21.57 -4.24 -5.68
C SER A 15 -21.19 -3.41 -4.46
N LYS A 16 -19.91 -3.05 -4.31
CA LYS A 16 -19.38 -2.44 -3.08
C LYS A 16 -19.08 -0.96 -3.22
N VAL A 17 -19.10 -0.24 -2.10
CA VAL A 17 -18.69 1.17 -1.98
C VAL A 17 -17.47 1.25 -1.08
N LEU A 18 -16.48 1.98 -1.54
CA LEU A 18 -15.39 2.50 -0.74
C LEU A 18 -15.68 3.95 -0.37
N LEU A 19 -15.86 4.23 0.92
CA LEU A 19 -15.90 5.60 1.45
C LEU A 19 -14.70 5.82 2.36
N ILE A 20 -14.06 6.98 2.25
CA ILE A 20 -12.99 7.38 3.16
C ILE A 20 -13.19 8.84 3.54
N PHE A 21 -13.30 9.08 4.85
CA PHE A 21 -13.28 10.41 5.44
C PHE A 21 -11.92 10.67 6.08
N GLU A 22 -11.37 11.86 5.87
CA GLU A 22 -10.15 12.34 6.53
C GLU A 22 -10.52 13.35 7.61
N LEU A 23 -10.01 13.16 8.82
CA LEU A 23 -10.08 14.12 9.93
C LEU A 23 -8.84 15.02 9.89
N LYS A 24 -8.98 16.23 9.36
CA LYS A 24 -7.86 17.17 9.26
C LYS A 24 -7.47 17.68 10.65
N ASN A 25 -6.17 17.90 10.86
CA ASN A 25 -5.60 18.40 12.12
C ASN A 25 -5.87 17.48 13.33
N SER A 26 -5.96 16.16 13.11
CA SER A 26 -6.37 15.20 14.13
C SER A 26 -5.21 14.43 14.79
N GLN A 27 -3.95 14.79 14.52
CA GLN A 27 -2.75 14.09 15.00
C GLN A 27 -2.76 13.92 16.53
N GLY A 28 -3.28 14.90 17.26
CA GLY A 28 -3.34 14.87 18.72
C GLY A 28 -4.32 13.86 19.33
N TYR A 29 -5.14 13.19 18.51
CA TYR A 29 -6.16 12.23 18.97
C TYR A 29 -5.77 10.76 18.72
N TRP A 30 -4.52 10.51 18.31
CA TRP A 30 -3.96 9.16 18.28
C TRP A 30 -3.89 8.56 19.68
N GLY A 31 -4.17 7.26 19.79
CA GLY A 31 -4.25 6.55 21.08
C GLY A 31 -5.50 6.87 21.92
N GLN A 32 -6.35 7.79 21.47
CA GLN A 32 -7.61 8.13 22.13
C GLN A 32 -8.79 7.36 21.54
N SER A 33 -9.94 7.44 22.21
CA SER A 33 -11.20 6.94 21.68
C SER A 33 -11.98 8.08 21.02
N LEU A 34 -12.41 7.86 19.79
CA LEU A 34 -13.32 8.75 19.08
C LEU A 34 -14.73 8.19 19.17
N THR A 35 -15.70 9.04 19.47
CA THR A 35 -17.12 8.71 19.40
C THR A 35 -17.68 9.22 18.08
N LEU A 36 -18.21 8.30 17.29
CA LEU A 36 -18.90 8.57 16.04
C LEU A 36 -20.40 8.48 16.30
N ASN A 37 -21.10 9.57 16.04
CA ASN A 37 -22.54 9.65 16.20
C ASN A 37 -23.16 10.06 14.87
N LEU A 38 -24.16 9.33 14.42
CA LEU A 38 -25.01 9.76 13.33
C LEU A 38 -26.38 10.11 13.87
N GLN A 39 -26.83 11.33 13.60
CA GLN A 39 -28.18 11.77 13.89
C GLN A 39 -28.80 12.36 12.62
N GLY A 40 -29.80 11.68 12.08
CA GLY A 40 -30.36 12.01 10.77
C GLY A 40 -29.30 11.81 9.68
N ARG A 41 -28.77 12.91 9.12
CA ARG A 41 -27.74 12.87 8.06
C ARG A 41 -26.39 13.44 8.50
N VAL A 42 -26.27 13.88 9.75
CA VAL A 42 -25.06 14.53 10.23
C VAL A 42 -24.19 13.49 10.93
N LEU A 43 -23.05 13.15 10.32
CA LEU A 43 -22.01 12.38 11.00
C LEU A 43 -21.22 13.34 11.90
N ARG A 44 -21.15 13.03 13.19
CA ARG A 44 -20.43 13.79 14.21
C ARG A 44 -19.30 12.95 14.76
N VAL A 45 -18.14 13.57 14.91
CA VAL A 45 -16.96 12.95 15.52
C VAL A 45 -16.62 13.73 16.77
N SER A 46 -16.53 13.04 17.90
CA SER A 46 -16.21 13.61 19.21
C SER A 46 -15.06 12.85 19.86
N ALA A 47 -14.33 13.50 20.76
CA ALA A 47 -13.36 12.86 21.64
C ALA A 47 -13.55 13.40 23.06
N ALA A 48 -13.52 12.52 24.07
CA ALA A 48 -13.74 12.90 25.46
C ALA A 48 -14.98 13.81 25.66
N TYR A 49 -16.10 13.45 25.03
CA TYR A 49 -17.38 14.19 25.06
C TYR A 49 -17.36 15.60 24.43
N LYS A 50 -16.27 15.99 23.77
CA LYS A 50 -16.19 17.23 22.99
C LYS A 50 -16.34 16.94 21.51
N LEU A 51 -17.27 17.64 20.86
CA LEU A 51 -17.42 17.61 19.41
C LEU A 51 -16.14 18.14 18.75
N LEU A 52 -15.56 17.33 17.87
CA LEU A 52 -14.38 17.69 17.08
C LEU A 52 -14.80 18.27 15.73
N ALA A 53 -15.69 17.57 15.04
CA ALA A 53 -16.13 17.94 13.70
C ALA A 53 -17.48 17.27 13.36
N ASN A 54 -18.15 17.80 12.35
CA ASN A 54 -19.36 17.20 11.78
C ASN A 54 -19.36 17.30 10.25
N LEU A 55 -20.11 16.40 9.61
CA LEU A 55 -20.25 16.35 8.16
C LEU A 55 -21.68 15.96 7.81
N ASP A 56 -22.32 16.75 6.96
CA ASP A 56 -23.56 16.36 6.31
C ASP A 56 -23.28 15.30 5.25
N LEU A 57 -23.80 14.09 5.47
CA LEU A 57 -23.63 12.98 4.55
C LEU A 57 -24.53 13.17 3.31
N PRO A 58 -24.01 12.96 2.10
CA PRO A 58 -24.84 12.94 0.90
C PRO A 58 -25.82 11.75 0.95
N ASN A 59 -26.89 11.81 0.15
CA ASN A 59 -27.83 10.71 0.07
C ASN A 59 -27.15 9.50 -0.58
N PHE A 60 -26.95 8.45 0.20
CA PHE A 60 -26.44 7.19 -0.29
C PHE A 60 -27.59 6.19 -0.47
N SER A 61 -27.50 5.30 -1.46
CA SER A 61 -28.41 4.15 -1.59
C SER A 61 -28.10 3.02 -0.58
N TYR A 62 -27.33 3.32 0.47
CA TYR A 62 -26.76 2.36 1.42
C TYR A 62 -27.22 2.68 2.83
N ASP A 63 -27.34 1.65 3.67
CA ASP A 63 -27.74 1.81 5.05
C ASP A 63 -26.69 2.62 5.83
N THR A 64 -27.15 3.65 6.52
CA THR A 64 -26.27 4.53 7.28
C THR A 64 -25.60 3.84 8.47
N GLN A 65 -26.13 2.70 8.93
CA GLN A 65 -25.50 1.92 10.01
C GLN A 65 -24.14 1.33 9.63
N TYR A 66 -23.82 1.16 8.34
CA TYR A 66 -22.49 0.72 7.94
C TYR A 66 -21.39 1.71 8.35
N LEU A 67 -21.74 2.98 8.56
CA LEU A 67 -20.80 3.99 9.03
C LEU A 67 -20.44 3.86 10.52
N ALA A 68 -21.13 2.97 11.24
CA ALA A 68 -20.82 2.63 12.62
C ALA A 68 -19.57 1.74 12.77
N ARG A 69 -19.02 1.21 11.66
CA ARG A 69 -17.87 0.29 11.69
C ARG A 69 -16.75 0.74 10.75
N PRO A 70 -16.10 1.89 11.00
CA PRO A 70 -14.93 2.26 10.21
C PRO A 70 -13.73 1.39 10.57
N GLU A 71 -12.88 1.15 9.57
CA GLU A 71 -11.47 0.89 9.80
C GLU A 71 -10.77 2.24 10.05
N ILE A 72 -9.93 2.30 11.09
CA ILE A 72 -9.16 3.51 11.39
C ILE A 72 -7.93 3.55 10.50
N LEU A 73 -7.79 4.62 9.72
CA LEU A 73 -6.70 4.79 8.78
C LEU A 73 -5.70 5.84 9.26
N GLU A 74 -4.43 5.64 8.94
CA GLU A 74 -3.40 6.67 9.07
C GLU A 74 -3.01 7.21 7.69
N PHE A 75 -3.13 8.52 7.53
CA PHE A 75 -2.64 9.23 6.35
C PHE A 75 -1.16 9.60 6.52
N VAL A 76 -0.44 9.79 5.40
CA VAL A 76 0.99 10.19 5.40
C VAL A 76 1.25 11.50 6.15
N ASN A 77 0.26 12.40 6.20
CA ASN A 77 0.32 13.66 6.97
C ASN A 77 0.00 13.49 8.47
N GLY A 78 -0.18 12.24 8.94
CA GLY A 78 -0.52 11.88 10.32
C GLY A 78 -1.99 12.11 10.69
N ASN A 79 -2.86 12.49 9.75
CA ASN A 79 -4.29 12.62 10.01
C ASN A 79 -4.95 11.24 10.18
N ILE A 80 -6.03 11.23 10.95
CA ILE A 80 -6.85 10.04 11.16
C ILE A 80 -7.88 9.95 10.04
N GLY A 81 -8.01 8.76 9.45
CA GLY A 81 -9.05 8.43 8.49
C GLY A 81 -10.09 7.48 9.04
N LEU A 82 -11.30 7.59 8.50
CA LEU A 82 -12.39 6.64 8.69
C LEU A 82 -12.65 5.96 7.35
N GLY A 83 -12.23 4.70 7.22
CA GLY A 83 -12.37 3.89 6.01
C GLY A 83 -13.57 2.95 6.09
N TYR A 84 -14.36 2.87 5.02
CA TYR A 84 -15.54 2.04 4.93
C TYR A 84 -15.55 1.23 3.64
N TRP A 85 -15.87 -0.05 3.76
CA TRP A 85 -16.05 -0.96 2.63
C TRP A 85 -17.39 -1.67 2.76
N MET A 86 -18.38 -1.18 2.03
CA MET A 86 -19.79 -1.55 2.20
C MET A 86 -20.27 -2.38 1.00
N ASP A 87 -21.09 -3.40 1.20
CA ASP A 87 -21.65 -4.24 0.12
C ASP A 87 -23.16 -4.02 -0.03
N ARG A 88 -23.64 -3.77 -1.26
CA ARG A 88 -25.10 -3.65 -1.55
C ARG A 88 -25.90 -4.89 -1.20
N THR A 89 -25.26 -6.06 -1.17
CA THR A 89 -25.96 -7.36 -1.12
C THR A 89 -26.23 -7.87 0.29
N GLN A 90 -25.58 -7.30 1.30
CA GLN A 90 -25.85 -7.67 2.69
C GLN A 90 -27.04 -6.86 3.21
N ALA A 91 -28.07 -7.59 3.64
CA ALA A 91 -29.37 -7.06 3.99
C ALA A 91 -29.38 -6.38 5.37
N PHE A 92 -29.94 -5.17 5.37
CA PHE A 92 -30.90 -4.61 6.34
C PHE A 92 -30.57 -4.70 7.85
N ILE A 93 -30.23 -3.55 8.43
CA ILE A 93 -30.66 -3.18 9.78
C ILE A 93 -31.23 -1.77 9.71
N ALA A 94 -32.55 -1.65 9.58
CA ALA A 94 -33.21 -0.35 9.56
C ALA A 94 -32.82 0.48 10.79
N GLY A 95 -32.23 1.66 10.57
CA GLY A 95 -32.04 2.68 11.60
C GLY A 95 -31.28 3.90 11.10
N ASP A 96 -31.82 5.08 11.41
CA ASP A 96 -31.32 6.37 10.89
C ASP A 96 -30.26 7.02 11.80
N SER A 97 -29.79 6.29 12.82
CA SER A 97 -28.88 6.81 13.83
C SER A 97 -28.04 5.71 14.47
N PHE A 98 -26.82 6.06 14.84
CA PHE A 98 -25.97 5.22 15.67
C PHE A 98 -25.07 6.08 16.56
N GLU A 99 -24.53 5.46 17.61
CA GLU A 99 -23.41 5.99 18.36
C GLU A 99 -22.44 4.85 18.65
N VAL A 100 -21.18 5.03 18.27
CA VAL A 100 -20.12 4.04 18.46
C VAL A 100 -18.84 4.70 18.92
N THR A 101 -18.06 3.97 19.71
CA THR A 101 -16.74 4.42 20.13
C THR A 101 -15.67 3.55 19.47
N VAL A 102 -14.73 4.20 18.77
CA VAL A 102 -13.63 3.56 18.05
C VAL A 102 -12.30 3.98 18.66
N LYS A 103 -11.40 3.02 18.83
CA LYS A 103 -10.04 3.28 19.35
C LYS A 103 -9.10 3.58 18.19
N THR A 104 -8.31 4.64 18.30
CA THR A 104 -7.35 5.05 17.26
C THR A 104 -5.97 4.41 17.43
N GLY A 105 -5.75 3.55 18.43
CA GLY A 105 -4.42 3.02 18.77
C GLY A 105 -3.82 2.00 17.79
N ASN A 106 -4.62 1.40 16.90
CA ASN A 106 -4.17 0.40 15.93
C ASN A 106 -4.63 0.77 14.51
N PRO A 107 -4.01 1.79 13.88
CA PRO A 107 -4.40 2.19 12.53
C PRO A 107 -3.90 1.23 11.46
N VAL A 108 -4.57 1.25 10.32
CA VAL A 108 -4.10 0.69 9.05
C VAL A 108 -3.58 1.85 8.19
N LEU A 109 -2.48 1.68 7.47
CA LEU A 109 -2.04 2.72 6.54
C LEU A 109 -3.08 2.92 5.44
N TYR A 110 -3.35 4.19 5.08
CA TYR A 110 -4.32 4.53 4.03
C TYR A 110 -4.01 3.78 2.72
N GLU A 111 -2.75 3.71 2.31
CA GLU A 111 -2.34 3.05 1.06
C GLU A 111 -2.58 1.54 1.12
N ASP A 112 -2.24 0.88 2.24
CA ASP A 112 -2.48 -0.56 2.43
C ASP A 112 -3.97 -0.88 2.40
N PHE A 113 -4.79 -0.03 3.02
CA PHE A 113 -6.24 -0.17 2.98
C PHE A 113 -6.78 -0.06 1.56
N ILE A 114 -6.37 0.97 0.80
CA ILE A 114 -6.74 1.13 -0.60
C ILE A 114 -6.32 -0.09 -1.42
N GLN A 115 -5.08 -0.51 -1.29
CA GLN A 115 -4.55 -1.65 -2.03
C GLN A 115 -5.39 -2.90 -1.76
N SER A 116 -5.69 -3.19 -0.49
CA SER A 116 -6.46 -4.37 -0.10
C SER A 116 -7.90 -4.41 -0.66
N LYS A 117 -8.54 -3.25 -0.88
CA LYS A 117 -9.95 -3.17 -1.31
C LYS A 117 -10.11 -2.94 -2.82
N ILE A 118 -9.20 -2.17 -3.43
CA ILE A 118 -9.25 -1.82 -4.85
C ILE A 118 -8.54 -2.88 -5.70
N GLU A 119 -7.37 -3.34 -5.27
CA GLU A 119 -6.62 -4.39 -5.95
C GLU A 119 -7.08 -5.75 -5.40
N GLN A 120 -8.22 -6.25 -5.86
CA GLN A 120 -8.72 -7.57 -5.43
C GLN A 120 -7.63 -8.64 -5.66
N PRO A 121 -7.10 -9.27 -4.59
CA PRO A 121 -6.22 -10.41 -4.77
C PRO A 121 -7.11 -11.57 -5.21
N SER A 122 -6.84 -12.15 -6.38
CA SER A 122 -7.42 -13.43 -6.79
C SER A 122 -7.21 -14.45 -5.66
N SER A 123 -8.09 -15.44 -5.56
CA SER A 123 -8.11 -16.46 -4.48
C SER A 123 -6.74 -17.13 -4.23
N ALA A 124 -5.84 -17.14 -5.21
CA ALA A 124 -4.45 -17.59 -5.09
C ALA A 124 -3.58 -16.73 -4.13
N ALA A 125 -3.83 -15.42 -4.05
CA ALA A 125 -3.08 -14.52 -3.18
C ALA A 125 -3.48 -14.62 -1.69
N ARG A 126 -4.68 -15.14 -1.37
CA ARG A 126 -5.07 -15.42 0.03
C ARG A 126 -4.35 -16.64 0.61
N GLU A 127 -4.06 -17.66 -0.21
CA GLU A 127 -3.23 -18.79 0.20
C GLU A 127 -1.76 -18.40 0.37
N ASN A 128 -1.27 -17.50 -0.49
CA ASN A 128 0.08 -16.93 -0.32
C ASN A 128 0.17 -16.02 0.92
N HIS A 129 -0.86 -15.22 1.23
CA HIS A 129 -0.84 -14.37 2.42
C HIS A 129 -0.86 -15.17 3.73
N ARG A 130 -1.58 -16.30 3.80
CA ARG A 130 -1.51 -17.20 4.97
C ARG A 130 -0.13 -17.84 5.11
N LYS A 131 0.51 -18.25 4.00
CA LYS A 131 1.90 -18.72 4.01
C LYS A 131 2.90 -17.62 4.38
N GLU A 132 2.66 -16.37 3.97
CA GLU A 132 3.47 -15.22 4.37
C GLU A 132 3.28 -14.82 5.84
N THR A 133 2.08 -15.02 6.41
CA THR A 133 1.80 -14.69 7.81
C THR A 133 2.50 -15.67 8.76
N ASP A 134 2.57 -16.96 8.40
CA ASP A 134 3.33 -17.96 9.15
C ASP A 134 4.86 -17.84 8.96
N MET A 135 5.32 -17.23 7.85
CA MET A 135 6.74 -16.89 7.63
C MET A 135 7.16 -15.55 8.27
N ASN A 136 6.24 -14.67 8.64
CA ASN A 136 6.55 -13.33 9.17
C ASN A 136 6.77 -13.28 10.70
N GLN A 137 6.74 -14.42 11.42
CA GLN A 137 7.20 -14.46 12.81
C GLN A 137 8.73 -14.53 12.96
N GLU A 138 9.46 -14.78 11.87
CA GLU A 138 10.92 -14.75 11.84
C GLU A 138 11.39 -13.95 10.62
N GLN A 139 11.63 -12.64 10.77
CA GLN A 139 12.75 -11.92 10.13
C GLN A 139 12.64 -10.41 10.33
N TYR A 140 13.40 -9.93 11.31
CA TYR A 140 13.87 -8.55 11.47
C TYR A 140 14.82 -8.15 10.31
N VAL A 141 14.43 -8.24 9.03
CA VAL A 141 15.26 -7.79 7.89
C VAL A 141 14.42 -7.40 6.65
N LYS A 142 13.41 -6.53 6.77
CA LYS A 142 12.76 -5.90 5.59
C LYS A 142 12.95 -4.39 5.65
N GLY A 143 13.72 -3.84 4.69
CA GLY A 143 13.88 -2.39 4.50
C GLY A 143 15.28 -1.92 4.06
N GLN A 144 16.33 -2.73 4.24
CA GLN A 144 17.66 -2.37 3.75
C GLN A 144 17.88 -2.86 2.31
N THR A 145 18.20 -1.92 1.42
CA THR A 145 18.63 -2.21 0.05
C THR A 145 20.15 -2.23 0.04
N PHE A 146 20.76 -3.30 -0.44
CA PHE A 146 22.22 -3.41 -0.61
C PHE A 146 22.54 -3.72 -2.07
N ASP A 147 23.65 -3.16 -2.55
CA ASP A 147 24.06 -3.29 -3.95
C ASP A 147 24.65 -4.67 -4.22
N VAL A 148 24.01 -5.45 -5.10
CA VAL A 148 24.44 -6.82 -5.46
C VAL A 148 25.05 -6.88 -6.88
N PHE A 149 24.92 -5.83 -7.70
CA PHE A 149 25.35 -5.88 -9.11
C PHE A 149 25.91 -4.54 -9.63
N PRO A 150 26.86 -4.57 -10.59
CA PRO A 150 27.61 -3.38 -11.02
C PRO A 150 26.78 -2.35 -11.81
N GLU A 151 27.33 -1.13 -11.86
CA GLU A 151 26.75 0.09 -12.41
C GLU A 151 26.63 0.06 -13.93
N GLU A 152 25.53 -0.50 -14.45
CA GLU A 152 25.09 -0.16 -15.79
C GLU A 152 23.63 0.28 -15.78
N SER A 153 23.43 1.52 -16.26
CA SER A 153 22.17 2.29 -16.37
C SER A 153 21.39 2.47 -15.05
N ASP A 154 21.01 3.70 -14.71
CA ASP A 154 20.19 3.95 -13.52
C ASP A 154 18.75 3.43 -13.65
N LYS A 155 18.28 3.15 -14.87
CA LYS A 155 16.90 2.72 -15.11
C LYS A 155 16.78 1.21 -15.13
N ARG A 156 15.79 0.71 -14.40
CA ARG A 156 15.42 -0.70 -14.28
C ARG A 156 13.93 -0.86 -14.59
N TYR A 157 13.60 -1.96 -15.24
CA TYR A 157 12.23 -2.29 -15.62
C TYR A 157 11.88 -3.64 -15.01
N LEU A 158 10.73 -3.70 -14.35
CA LEU A 158 10.12 -4.92 -13.84
C LEU A 158 9.13 -5.45 -14.88
N PHE A 159 9.31 -6.72 -15.24
CA PHE A 159 8.41 -7.47 -16.09
C PHE A 159 7.88 -8.68 -15.32
N ASP A 160 6.57 -8.90 -15.40
CA ASP A 160 5.99 -10.20 -15.08
C ASP A 160 6.04 -11.07 -16.32
N TYR A 161 6.28 -12.37 -16.15
CA TYR A 161 6.29 -13.30 -17.26
C TYR A 161 5.52 -14.58 -16.93
N TYR A 162 4.99 -15.18 -17.98
CA TYR A 162 4.54 -16.57 -17.94
C TYR A 162 5.03 -17.33 -19.17
N LEU A 163 5.47 -18.56 -18.93
CA LEU A 163 5.82 -19.56 -19.94
C LEU A 163 4.61 -20.44 -20.18
N PHE A 164 4.24 -20.62 -21.43
CA PHE A 164 3.12 -21.49 -21.80
C PHE A 164 3.47 -22.31 -23.03
N ASP A 165 2.92 -23.51 -23.10
CA ASP A 165 2.97 -24.34 -24.30
C ASP A 165 1.77 -23.98 -25.19
N VAL A 166 2.04 -23.64 -26.45
CA VAL A 166 1.02 -23.20 -27.41
C VAL A 166 0.11 -24.35 -27.87
N GLU A 167 0.57 -25.61 -27.77
CA GLU A 167 -0.21 -26.78 -28.19
C GLU A 167 -1.15 -27.26 -27.09
N THR A 168 -0.73 -27.19 -25.82
CA THR A 168 -1.54 -27.66 -24.69
C THR A 168 -2.27 -26.54 -23.94
N ASP A 169 -1.93 -25.28 -24.23
CA ASP A 169 -2.39 -24.08 -23.50
C ASP A 169 -2.06 -24.13 -21.99
N GLU A 170 -1.10 -24.97 -21.59
CA GLU A 170 -0.68 -25.12 -20.21
C GLU A 170 0.39 -24.07 -19.83
N VAL A 171 0.16 -23.39 -18.70
CA VAL A 171 1.13 -22.48 -18.10
C VAL A 171 2.15 -23.29 -17.30
N MET A 172 3.39 -23.26 -17.76
CA MET A 172 4.49 -24.04 -17.19
C MET A 172 5.17 -23.32 -16.03
N GLU A 173 5.34 -22.00 -16.13
CA GLU A 173 6.05 -21.21 -15.13
C GLU A 173 5.54 -19.77 -15.15
N THR A 174 5.38 -19.17 -13.97
CA THR A 174 5.11 -17.73 -13.81
C THR A 174 6.16 -17.11 -12.90
N GLY A 175 6.56 -15.88 -13.16
CA GLY A 175 7.49 -15.18 -12.27
C GLY A 175 7.68 -13.71 -12.65
N ALA A 176 8.62 -13.06 -11.96
CA ALA A 176 8.98 -11.66 -12.20
C ALA A 176 10.46 -11.53 -12.54
N LEU A 177 10.79 -10.55 -13.39
CA LEU A 177 12.14 -10.31 -13.88
C LEU A 177 12.45 -8.81 -13.90
N ILE A 178 13.57 -8.45 -13.26
CA ILE A 178 14.14 -7.11 -13.34
C ILE A 178 15.28 -7.11 -14.38
N VAL A 179 15.25 -6.12 -15.27
CA VAL A 179 16.30 -5.90 -16.29
C VAL A 179 16.69 -4.42 -16.44
N PRO A 180 17.95 -4.15 -16.82
CA PRO A 180 18.42 -2.81 -17.14
C PRO A 180 17.97 -2.35 -18.53
N GLY A 181 17.87 -1.04 -18.73
CA GLY A 181 17.71 -0.41 -20.06
C GLY A 181 17.53 1.10 -19.94
N ALA A 182 17.98 1.90 -20.91
CA ALA A 182 17.69 3.33 -20.92
C ALA A 182 16.24 3.60 -21.37
N THR A 183 15.70 2.76 -22.26
CA THR A 183 14.34 2.78 -22.77
C THR A 183 13.62 1.45 -22.55
N LEU A 184 12.28 1.44 -22.69
CA LEU A 184 11.47 0.22 -22.58
C LEU A 184 11.85 -0.81 -23.65
N ASP A 185 12.17 -0.38 -24.87
CA ASP A 185 12.58 -1.28 -25.96
C ASP A 185 13.92 -1.97 -25.67
N GLU A 186 14.87 -1.23 -25.12
CA GLU A 186 16.16 -1.75 -24.70
C GLU A 186 16.00 -2.74 -23.52
N ALA A 187 15.17 -2.37 -22.55
CA ALA A 187 14.84 -3.24 -21.43
C ALA A 187 14.11 -4.52 -21.88
N THR A 188 13.19 -4.42 -22.83
CA THR A 188 12.47 -5.57 -23.41
C THR A 188 13.44 -6.50 -24.14
N ARG A 189 14.39 -5.96 -24.91
CA ARG A 189 15.45 -6.76 -25.54
C ARG A 189 16.29 -7.51 -24.50
N ASN A 190 16.66 -6.83 -23.40
CA ASN A 190 17.41 -7.44 -22.30
C ASN A 190 16.60 -8.50 -21.54
N ALA A 191 15.28 -8.30 -21.38
CA ALA A 191 14.36 -9.29 -20.81
C ALA A 191 14.29 -10.55 -21.69
N ILE A 192 14.14 -10.39 -23.01
CA ILE A 192 14.11 -11.50 -23.97
C ILE A 192 15.41 -12.30 -23.89
N GLN A 193 16.57 -11.64 -23.92
CA GLN A 193 17.88 -12.33 -23.83
C GLN A 193 18.04 -13.08 -22.50
N LYS A 194 17.63 -12.48 -21.38
CA LYS A 194 17.71 -13.11 -20.06
C LYS A 194 16.76 -14.31 -19.94
N MET A 195 15.57 -14.22 -20.53
CA MET A 195 14.63 -15.34 -20.61
C MET A 195 15.12 -16.46 -21.52
N GLN A 196 15.68 -16.15 -22.68
CA GLN A 196 16.31 -17.16 -23.56
C GLN A 196 17.43 -17.92 -22.84
N LYS A 197 18.28 -17.22 -22.07
CA LYS A 197 19.30 -17.87 -21.23
C LYS A 197 18.70 -18.70 -20.09
N LYS A 198 17.64 -18.20 -19.43
CA LYS A 198 16.98 -18.87 -18.30
C LYS A 198 16.28 -20.16 -18.73
N VAL A 199 15.58 -20.14 -19.86
CA VAL A 199 14.86 -21.30 -20.40
C VAL A 199 15.83 -22.27 -21.10
N GLY A 200 16.96 -21.77 -21.61
CA GLY A 200 18.09 -22.60 -22.06
C GLY A 200 17.71 -23.58 -23.18
N SER A 201 18.21 -24.81 -23.10
CA SER A 201 17.96 -25.91 -24.04
C SER A 201 16.63 -26.67 -23.79
N LYS A 202 15.79 -26.23 -22.86
CA LYS A 202 14.48 -26.84 -22.56
C LYS A 202 13.37 -26.41 -23.54
N VAL A 203 13.71 -25.71 -24.61
CA VAL A 203 12.75 -25.11 -25.52
C VAL A 203 12.34 -26.14 -26.58
N SER A 204 11.17 -26.75 -26.38
CA SER A 204 10.34 -27.22 -27.48
C SER A 204 9.93 -26.01 -28.33
N SER A 205 9.80 -26.16 -29.65
CA SER A 205 9.32 -25.09 -30.56
C SER A 205 7.93 -24.55 -30.22
N THR A 206 7.22 -25.24 -29.32
CA THR A 206 5.86 -24.95 -28.85
C THR A 206 5.81 -24.00 -27.65
N VAL A 207 6.93 -23.80 -26.92
CA VAL A 207 6.94 -22.98 -25.71
C VAL A 207 7.15 -21.50 -26.03
N LYS A 208 6.24 -20.65 -25.56
CA LYS A 208 6.32 -19.19 -25.71
C LYS A 208 6.39 -18.49 -24.36
N VAL A 209 6.99 -17.30 -24.37
CA VAL A 209 7.07 -16.40 -23.22
C VAL A 209 6.20 -15.19 -23.49
N HIS A 210 5.29 -14.89 -22.57
CA HIS A 210 4.64 -13.59 -22.54
C HIS A 210 5.34 -12.71 -21.49
N LEU A 211 5.64 -11.46 -21.87
CA LEU A 211 6.22 -10.45 -20.98
C LEU A 211 5.22 -9.32 -20.80
N ASN A 212 4.83 -9.05 -19.56
CA ASN A 212 4.00 -7.91 -19.21
C ASN A 212 4.85 -6.88 -18.47
N TYR A 213 4.92 -5.65 -18.98
CA TYR A 213 5.61 -4.57 -18.29
C TYR A 213 4.80 -4.12 -17.07
N VAL A 214 5.45 -4.07 -15.91
CA VAL A 214 4.81 -3.72 -14.65
C VAL A 214 5.16 -2.29 -14.25
N LYS A 215 6.46 -2.00 -14.10
CA LYS A 215 6.92 -0.73 -13.53
C LYS A 215 8.37 -0.42 -13.87
N ILE A 216 8.67 0.87 -14.01
CA ILE A 216 10.03 1.41 -14.11
C ILE A 216 10.45 1.94 -12.75
N PHE A 217 11.71 1.72 -12.38
CA PHE A 217 12.29 2.28 -11.18
C PHE A 217 13.76 2.63 -11.43
N THR A 218 14.25 3.60 -10.68
CA THR A 218 15.67 3.97 -10.70
C THR A 218 16.42 3.20 -9.64
N LYS A 219 17.66 2.81 -9.92
CA LYS A 219 18.57 2.26 -8.91
C LYS A 219 18.60 3.26 -7.73
N PRO A 220 18.33 2.82 -6.49
CA PRO A 220 18.51 3.67 -5.33
C PRO A 220 19.97 4.13 -5.30
N LYS A 221 20.18 5.44 -5.15
CA LYS A 221 21.54 5.94 -4.89
C LYS A 221 21.98 5.37 -3.54
N PRO A 222 23.23 4.93 -3.39
CA PRO A 222 23.75 4.59 -2.08
C PRO A 222 23.49 5.78 -1.14
N GLU A 223 22.87 5.51 0.01
CA GLU A 223 22.72 6.54 1.03
C GLU A 223 24.12 7.04 1.39
N GLU A 224 24.35 8.35 1.29
CA GLU A 224 25.56 8.93 1.85
C GLU A 224 25.54 8.62 3.34
N ASP A 225 26.48 7.80 3.77
CA ASP A 225 26.55 7.27 5.12
C ASP A 225 26.67 8.44 6.12
N THR A 226 25.52 8.86 6.66
CA THR A 226 25.40 10.02 7.55
C THR A 226 26.25 9.82 8.81
N PHE A 227 26.49 8.56 9.19
CA PHE A 227 27.41 8.17 10.25
C PHE A 227 28.86 8.43 9.87
N GLN A 228 29.27 8.19 8.63
CA GLN A 228 30.63 8.49 8.18
C GLN A 228 30.88 10.01 8.15
N LYS A 229 29.90 10.81 7.70
CA LYS A 229 30.00 12.28 7.76
C LYS A 229 30.04 12.82 9.20
N MET A 230 29.26 12.25 10.13
CA MET A 230 29.34 12.60 11.54
C MET A 230 30.66 12.15 12.18
N ALA A 231 31.14 10.95 11.87
CA ALA A 231 32.43 10.44 12.35
C ALA A 231 33.58 11.32 11.86
N ASP A 232 33.57 11.76 10.60
CA ASP A 232 34.57 12.66 10.04
C ASP A 232 34.48 14.10 10.60
N ALA A 233 33.28 14.54 10.97
CA ALA A 233 33.07 15.84 11.63
C ALA A 233 33.56 15.81 13.09
N ILE A 234 33.28 14.72 13.82
CA ILE A 234 33.77 14.50 15.18
C ILE A 234 35.29 14.34 15.18
N ALA A 235 35.84 13.56 14.25
CA ALA A 235 37.29 13.37 14.11
C ALA A 235 38.01 14.69 13.79
N ARG A 236 37.42 15.56 12.96
CA ARG A 236 37.94 16.93 12.73
C ARG A 236 37.87 17.80 13.98
N GLY A 237 36.73 17.81 14.68
CA GLY A 237 36.56 18.60 15.91
C GLY A 237 37.52 18.19 17.03
N VAL A 238 37.81 16.90 17.18
CA VAL A 238 38.80 16.39 18.15
C VAL A 238 40.22 16.78 17.77
N LYS A 239 40.55 16.77 16.46
CA LYS A 239 41.89 17.15 15.97
C LYS A 239 42.18 18.65 16.13
N GLU A 240 41.17 19.49 15.92
CA GLU A 240 41.26 20.94 16.11
C GLU A 240 41.29 21.33 17.60
N GLY A 241 40.63 20.56 18.48
CA GLY A 241 40.67 20.76 19.92
C GLY A 241 42.00 20.35 20.58
N LEU A 242 42.77 19.45 19.96
CA LEU A 242 44.09 19.00 20.44
C LEU A 242 45.26 19.87 19.96
N GLN A 243 45.00 20.84 19.07
CA GLN A 243 46.02 21.79 18.56
C GLN A 243 45.91 23.19 19.19
N LYS A 244 45.08 23.37 20.23
CA LYS A 244 45.07 24.53 21.12
C LYS A 244 45.64 24.15 22.48
#